data_AF-F7PHH1-F1
#
_entry.id   AF-F7PHH1-F1
#
_cell.length_a   1.000
_cell.length_b   1.000
_cell.length_c   1.000
_cell.angle_alpha   90.00
_cell.angle_beta   90.00
_cell.angle_gamma   90.00
#
_symmetry.space_group_name_H-M   'P 1'
#
loop_
_entity.id
_entity.type
_entity.pdbx_description
1 polymer ?
#
loop_
_entity_poly.entity_id
_entity_poly.type
_entity_poly.pdbx_seq_one_letter_code
_entity_poly.pdbx_strand_id
1 'polypeptide(L)'
;MAADSDHKRVHFLSPEDLVERADALAEIMDTDRTDVINEALQEFLDERTDDEDFQQRVAEAYYDDRIDRDLVEALVGAERARTFELLKADLESDPLDVPEPDESVDIYDGETVEVDPTE
;
A
#
# COMPACT_ATOMS: atom_id res chain seq x y z
N MET A 1 6.78 26.37 27.06
CA MET A 1 5.91 25.22 27.32
C MET A 1 6.01 24.37 26.07
N ALA A 2 6.80 23.29 26.11
CA ALA A 2 6.80 22.31 25.03
C ALA A 2 5.48 21.55 25.15
N ALA A 3 4.63 21.64 24.14
CA ALA A 3 3.46 20.80 24.08
C ALA A 3 3.96 19.36 23.86
N ASP A 4 3.58 18.48 24.75
CA ASP A 4 3.65 17.02 24.63
C ASP A 4 3.02 16.64 23.27
N SER A 5 3.84 16.45 22.23
CA SER A 5 3.37 16.36 20.83
C SER A 5 3.50 14.97 20.21
N ASP A 6 3.81 13.95 21.01
CA ASP A 6 3.96 12.58 20.50
C ASP A 6 2.62 11.86 20.31
N HIS A 7 1.54 12.35 20.94
CA HIS A 7 0.24 11.68 20.92
C HIS A 7 -0.87 12.60 20.43
N LYS A 8 -1.67 12.10 19.49
CA LYS A 8 -2.89 12.77 19.01
C LYS A 8 -4.11 12.13 19.66
N ARG A 9 -4.84 12.92 20.47
CA ARG A 9 -6.09 12.47 21.08
C ARG A 9 -7.19 12.35 20.02
N VAL A 10 -7.80 11.17 19.94
CA VAL A 10 -8.86 10.83 18.98
C VAL A 10 -10.09 10.28 19.72
N HIS A 11 -11.26 10.40 19.09
CA HIS A 11 -12.51 9.84 19.60
C HIS A 11 -12.98 8.74 18.66
N PHE A 12 -13.14 7.52 19.17
CA PHE A 12 -13.66 6.39 18.42
C PHE A 12 -15.08 6.06 18.87
N LEU A 13 -15.96 5.80 17.90
CA LEU A 13 -17.23 5.16 18.13
C LEU A 13 -17.05 3.68 17.82
N SER A 14 -16.98 2.87 18.86
CA SER A 14 -16.78 1.43 18.74
C SER A 14 -18.03 0.68 19.19
N PRO A 15 -18.33 -0.48 18.59
CA PRO A 15 -19.35 -1.39 19.11
C PRO A 15 -19.07 -1.75 20.57
N GLU A 16 -20.12 -1.87 21.39
CA GLU A 16 -20.00 -2.19 22.82
C GLU A 16 -19.22 -3.50 23.03
N ASP A 17 -19.55 -4.56 22.28
CA ASP A 17 -18.87 -5.86 22.35
C ASP A 17 -17.36 -5.78 22.08
N LEU A 18 -16.92 -4.86 21.20
CA LEU A 18 -15.50 -4.70 20.88
C LEU A 18 -14.75 -4.07 22.05
N VAL A 19 -15.37 -3.09 22.71
CA VAL A 19 -14.79 -2.43 23.89
C VAL A 19 -14.71 -3.40 25.05
N GLU A 20 -15.76 -4.19 25.30
CA GLU A 20 -15.77 -5.21 26.36
C GLU A 20 -14.66 -6.25 26.16
N ARG A 21 -14.45 -6.71 24.92
CA ARG A 21 -13.35 -7.64 24.60
C ARG A 21 -11.98 -7.02 24.79
N ALA A 22 -11.80 -5.75 24.43
CA ALA A 22 -10.54 -5.04 24.65
C ALA A 22 -10.25 -4.83 26.14
N ASP A 23 -11.27 -4.47 26.92
CA ASP A 23 -11.15 -4.33 28.38
C ASP A 23 -10.81 -5.67 29.06
N ALA A 24 -11.42 -6.78 28.61
CA ALA A 24 -11.09 -8.11 29.13
C ALA A 24 -9.66 -8.55 28.79
N LEU A 25 -9.17 -8.24 27.59
CA LEU A 25 -7.77 -8.49 27.22
C LEU A 25 -6.82 -7.66 28.07
N ALA A 26 -7.14 -6.39 28.29
CA ALA A 26 -6.35 -5.49 29.11
C ALA A 26 -6.20 -6.02 30.56
N GLU A 27 -7.29 -6.54 31.15
CA GLU A 27 -7.26 -7.19 32.47
C GLU A 27 -6.38 -8.46 32.49
N ILE A 28 -6.48 -9.31 31.47
CA ILE A 28 -5.68 -10.55 31.38
C ILE A 28 -4.18 -10.25 31.22
N MET A 29 -3.85 -9.18 30.49
CA MET A 29 -2.48 -8.79 30.16
C MET A 29 -1.87 -7.79 31.13
N ASP A 30 -2.60 -7.37 32.18
CA ASP A 30 -2.19 -6.34 33.15
C ASP A 30 -1.74 -5.02 32.46
N THR A 31 -2.54 -4.57 31.49
CA THR A 31 -2.27 -3.37 30.67
C THR A 31 -3.52 -2.49 30.56
N ASP A 32 -3.43 -1.34 29.89
CA ASP A 32 -4.54 -0.45 29.64
C ASP A 32 -5.24 -0.76 28.29
N ARG A 33 -6.54 -0.47 28.20
CA ARG A 33 -7.30 -0.62 26.94
C ARG A 33 -6.63 0.11 25.77
N THR A 34 -6.04 1.28 26.03
CA THR A 34 -5.35 2.07 25.00
C THR A 34 -4.19 1.30 24.40
N ASP A 35 -3.43 0.57 25.22
CA ASP A 35 -2.28 -0.22 24.75
C ASP A 35 -2.74 -1.38 23.88
N VAL A 36 -3.79 -2.10 24.31
CA VAL A 36 -4.41 -3.19 23.51
C VAL A 36 -4.87 -2.66 22.14
N ILE A 37 -5.52 -1.50 22.10
CA ILE A 37 -6.00 -0.91 20.83
C ILE A 37 -4.82 -0.46 19.96
N ASN A 38 -3.78 0.13 20.55
CA ASN A 38 -2.60 0.58 19.81
C ASN A 38 -1.85 -0.62 19.22
N GLU A 39 -1.65 -1.68 20.00
CA GLU A 39 -1.00 -2.91 19.56
C GLU A 39 -1.78 -3.56 18.42
N ALA A 40 -3.10 -3.71 18.57
CA ALA A 40 -3.95 -4.27 17.52
C ALA A 40 -3.93 -3.43 16.22
N LEU A 41 -3.85 -2.10 16.34
CA LEU A 41 -3.75 -1.22 15.17
C LEU A 41 -2.37 -1.32 14.51
N GLN A 42 -1.29 -1.41 15.29
CA GLN A 42 0.07 -1.59 14.77
C GLN A 42 0.19 -2.93 14.05
N GLU A 43 -0.25 -4.01 14.68
CA GLU A 43 -0.26 -5.35 14.08
C GLU A 43 -1.04 -5.36 12.77
N PHE A 44 -2.25 -4.79 12.77
CA PHE A 44 -3.06 -4.68 11.56
C PHE A 44 -2.36 -3.91 10.43
N LEU A 45 -1.65 -2.82 10.74
CA LEU A 45 -0.94 -2.04 9.74
C LEU A 45 0.29 -2.78 9.21
N ASP A 46 1.04 -3.45 10.09
CA ASP A 46 2.20 -4.25 9.71
C ASP A 46 1.80 -5.43 8.81
N GLU A 47 0.74 -6.17 9.17
CA GLU A 47 0.18 -7.25 8.34
C GLU A 47 -0.23 -6.76 6.94
N ARG A 48 -0.73 -5.53 6.83
CA ARG A 48 -1.16 -4.95 5.55
C ARG A 48 0.00 -4.40 4.74
N THR A 49 1.06 -3.96 5.40
CA THR A 49 2.23 -3.39 4.72
C THR A 49 2.88 -4.39 3.77
N ASP A 50 2.86 -5.69 4.12
CA ASP A 50 3.40 -6.77 3.28
C ASP A 50 2.42 -7.36 2.27
N ASP A 51 1.13 -6.96 2.31
CA ASP A 51 0.09 -7.42 1.39
C ASP A 51 0.22 -6.73 0.01
N GLU A 52 0.42 -7.53 -1.05
CA GLU A 52 0.61 -7.02 -2.42
C GLU A 52 -0.63 -6.24 -2.92
N ASP A 53 -1.83 -6.73 -2.62
CA ASP A 53 -3.09 -6.07 -2.98
C ASP A 53 -3.25 -4.71 -2.26
N PHE A 54 -2.78 -4.61 -1.02
CA PHE A 54 -2.72 -3.34 -0.28
C PHE A 54 -1.72 -2.38 -0.90
N GLN A 55 -0.50 -2.83 -1.20
CA GLN A 55 0.53 -2.01 -1.85
C GLN A 55 0.05 -1.45 -3.19
N GLN A 56 -0.65 -2.26 -3.99
CA GLN A 56 -1.22 -1.80 -5.26
C GLN A 56 -2.26 -0.70 -5.05
N ARG A 57 -3.13 -0.84 -4.04
CA ARG A 57 -4.12 0.20 -3.68
C ARG A 57 -3.46 1.49 -3.20
N VAL A 58 -2.35 1.38 -2.45
CA VAL A 58 -1.56 2.56 -2.03
C VAL A 58 -0.93 3.24 -3.26
N ALA A 59 -0.37 2.48 -4.20
CA ALA A 59 0.20 3.03 -5.44
C ALA A 59 -0.87 3.76 -6.27
N GLU A 60 -2.04 3.15 -6.47
CA GLU A 60 -3.17 3.78 -7.19
C GLU A 60 -3.57 5.10 -6.52
N ALA A 61 -3.74 5.10 -5.19
CA ALA A 61 -4.08 6.30 -4.44
C ALA A 61 -3.00 7.39 -4.57
N TYR A 62 -1.72 7.02 -4.65
CA TYR A 62 -0.62 7.96 -4.84
C TYR A 62 -0.56 8.54 -6.26
N TYR A 63 -0.79 7.71 -7.29
CA TYR A 63 -0.85 8.17 -8.67
C TYR A 63 -2.06 9.05 -8.94
N ASP A 64 -3.17 8.84 -8.22
CA ASP A 64 -4.38 9.68 -8.26
C ASP A 64 -4.31 10.95 -7.36
N ASP A 65 -3.16 11.26 -6.76
CA ASP A 65 -2.98 12.39 -5.82
C ASP A 65 -3.92 12.36 -4.60
N ARG A 66 -4.44 11.19 -4.22
CA ARG A 66 -5.32 11.03 -3.04
C ARG A 66 -4.54 11.01 -1.74
N ILE A 67 -3.25 10.65 -1.79
CA ILE A 67 -2.34 10.60 -0.66
C ILE A 67 -0.98 11.18 -1.05
N ASP A 68 -0.34 11.87 -0.11
CA ASP A 68 1.00 12.41 -0.30
C ASP A 68 2.08 11.35 -0.07
N ARG A 69 3.29 11.64 -0.56
CA ARG A 69 4.47 10.77 -0.41
C ARG A 69 4.76 10.38 1.04
N ASP A 70 4.62 11.31 1.99
CA ASP A 70 4.89 11.03 3.41
C ASP A 70 3.94 9.95 3.96
N LEU A 71 2.68 9.95 3.50
CA LEU A 71 1.71 8.95 3.88
C LEU A 71 1.97 7.61 3.18
N VAL A 72 2.44 7.63 1.93
CA VAL A 72 2.91 6.42 1.24
C VAL A 72 4.06 5.79 2.00
N GLU A 73 5.07 6.58 2.39
CA GLU A 73 6.21 6.10 3.17
C GLU A 73 5.78 5.49 4.50
N ALA A 74 4.79 6.07 5.18
CA ALA A 74 4.24 5.51 6.41
C ALA A 74 3.46 4.19 6.21
N LEU A 75 2.92 3.93 5.01
CA LEU A 75 2.09 2.75 4.71
C LEU A 75 2.84 1.60 4.04
N VAL A 76 3.90 1.87 3.27
CA VAL A 76 4.63 0.85 2.51
C VAL A 76 6.15 0.88 2.74
N GLY A 77 6.64 1.81 3.57
CA GLY A 77 8.05 2.03 3.82
C GLY A 77 8.75 2.89 2.78
N ALA A 78 9.93 3.40 3.14
CA ALA A 78 10.69 4.35 2.32
C ALA A 78 11.14 3.81 0.95
N GLU A 79 11.50 2.52 0.88
CA GLU A 79 11.96 1.89 -0.36
C GLU A 79 10.86 1.83 -1.42
N ARG A 80 9.66 1.36 -1.02
CA ARG A 80 8.51 1.31 -1.92
C ARG A 80 8.01 2.70 -2.28
N ALA A 81 7.94 3.62 -1.31
CA ALA A 81 7.56 5.01 -1.58
C ALA A 81 8.46 5.66 -2.63
N ARG A 82 9.78 5.44 -2.56
CA ARG A 82 10.73 5.91 -3.58
C ARG A 82 10.49 5.26 -4.94
N THR A 83 10.20 3.96 -4.98
CA THR A 83 9.86 3.26 -6.23
C THR A 83 8.61 3.87 -6.86
N PHE A 84 7.55 4.12 -6.07
CA PHE A 84 6.33 4.76 -6.56
C PHE A 84 6.59 6.21 -7.03
N GLU A 85 7.42 6.97 -6.33
CA GLU A 85 7.82 8.31 -6.76
C GLU A 85 8.51 8.31 -8.13
N LEU A 86 9.45 7.38 -8.35
CA LEU A 86 10.12 7.23 -9.63
C LEU A 86 9.15 6.81 -10.74
N LEU A 87 8.25 5.87 -10.45
CA LEU A 87 7.28 5.40 -11.44
C LEU A 87 6.26 6.49 -11.79
N LYS A 88 5.79 7.26 -10.79
CA LYS A 88 4.92 8.41 -11.04
C LYS A 88 5.59 9.44 -11.95
N ALA A 89 6.85 9.77 -11.67
CA ALA A 89 7.61 10.71 -12.50
C ALA A 89 7.79 10.21 -13.94
N ASP A 90 7.99 8.90 -14.14
CA ASP A 90 8.08 8.28 -15.47
C ASP A 90 6.73 8.33 -16.20
N LEU A 91 5.63 8.03 -15.52
CA LEU A 91 4.27 8.10 -16.06
C LEU A 91 3.86 9.53 -16.44
N GLU A 92 4.34 10.53 -15.70
CA GLU A 92 4.08 11.95 -15.96
C GLU A 92 5.04 12.56 -17.00
N SER A 93 6.13 11.86 -17.34
CA SER A 93 7.09 12.30 -18.36
C SER A 93 6.51 12.18 -19.76
N ASP A 94 7.11 12.92 -20.71
CA ASP A 94 6.72 12.82 -22.11
C ASP A 94 6.81 11.36 -22.59
N PRO A 95 5.77 10.85 -23.30
CA PRO A 95 5.82 9.53 -23.87
C PRO A 95 7.02 9.41 -24.79
N LEU A 96 7.64 8.22 -24.79
CA LEU A 96 8.75 7.94 -25.69
C LEU A 96 8.32 8.22 -27.14
N ASP A 97 9.21 8.83 -27.92
CA ASP A 97 9.02 9.11 -29.36
C ASP A 97 9.11 7.80 -30.17
N VAL A 98 8.17 6.90 -29.88
CA VAL A 98 8.00 5.61 -30.53
C VAL A 98 6.99 5.82 -31.64
N PRO A 99 7.35 5.55 -32.91
CA PRO A 99 6.39 5.67 -34.00
C PRO A 99 5.21 4.71 -33.76
N GLU A 100 4.02 5.13 -34.18
CA GLU A 100 2.86 4.24 -34.21
C GLU A 100 3.22 2.94 -34.95
N PRO A 101 2.76 1.78 -34.48
CA PRO A 101 3.06 0.50 -35.12
C PRO A 101 2.61 0.55 -36.58
N ASP A 102 3.49 0.11 -37.49
CA ASP A 102 3.14 0.01 -38.90
C ASP A 102 2.13 -1.13 -39.09
N GLU A 103 0.86 -0.79 -39.24
CA GLU A 103 -0.24 -1.74 -39.44
C GLU A 103 -0.11 -2.56 -40.73
N SER A 104 0.79 -2.19 -41.64
CA SER A 104 1.07 -2.94 -42.87
C SER A 104 2.13 -4.03 -42.70
N VAL A 105 2.87 -4.03 -41.59
CA VAL A 105 3.87 -5.05 -41.27
C VAL A 105 3.18 -6.18 -40.52
N ASP A 106 3.04 -7.33 -41.18
CA ASP A 106 2.66 -8.56 -40.50
C ASP A 106 3.88 -9.16 -39.78
N ILE A 107 3.96 -8.92 -38.47
CA ILE A 107 5.01 -9.42 -37.58
C ILE A 107 5.00 -10.97 -37.51
N TYR A 108 3.93 -11.60 -37.95
CA TYR A 108 3.75 -13.06 -37.99
C TYR A 108 3.94 -13.67 -39.39
N ASP A 109 4.37 -12.89 -40.40
CA ASP A 109 4.67 -13.38 -41.77
C ASP A 109 5.95 -14.25 -41.85
N GLY A 110 6.47 -14.69 -40.70
CA GLY A 110 7.58 -15.64 -40.62
C GLY A 110 7.12 -17.10 -40.69
N GLU A 111 8.03 -18.00 -41.04
CA GLU A 111 7.82 -19.44 -40.87
C GLU A 111 7.63 -19.75 -39.38
N THR A 112 6.37 -19.95 -38.96
CA THR A 112 6.05 -20.32 -37.58
C THR A 112 6.55 -21.73 -37.34
N VAL A 113 7.53 -21.88 -36.45
CA VAL A 113 7.96 -23.20 -35.98
C VAL A 113 6.92 -23.68 -34.98
N GLU A 114 6.09 -24.64 -35.39
CA GLU A 114 5.22 -25.34 -34.45
C GLU A 114 6.08 -26.23 -33.54
N VAL A 115 6.05 -25.95 -32.24
CA VAL A 115 6.74 -26.76 -31.24
C VAL A 115 5.81 -27.93 -30.88
N ASP A 116 6.21 -29.15 -31.18
CA ASP A 116 5.47 -30.34 -30.76
C ASP A 116 5.58 -30.46 -29.22
N PRO A 117 4.46 -30.51 -28.46
CA PRO A 117 4.48 -30.50 -27.00
C PRO A 117 4.95 -31.82 -26.36
N THR A 118 5.59 -32.71 -27.14
CA THR A 118 5.99 -34.05 -26.70
C THR A 118 7.50 -34.29 -26.83
N GLU A 119 8.29 -33.62 -25.98
CA GLU A 119 9.61 -34.10 -25.50
C GLU A 119 9.77 -33.83 -24.00
#